data_AF-A0A349K4S5-F1
#
_entry.id   AF-A0A349K4S5-F1
#
_cell.length_a   1.000
_cell.length_b   1.000
_cell.length_c   1.000
_cell.angle_alpha   90.00
_cell.angle_beta   90.00
_cell.angle_gamma   90.00
#
_symmetry.space_group_name_H-M   'P 1'
#
loop_
_entity.id
_entity.type
_entity.pdbx_description
1 polymer ?
#
loop_
_entity_poly.entity_id
_entity_poly.type
_entity_poly.pdbx_seq_one_letter_code
_entity_poly.pdbx_strand_id
1 'polypeptide(L)'
;IIPATAARFWTHDLRGMLALSAVIGGASGWIGSSLSALFADFPTGAVIVLVAAAIFLVSMLFGPARGVVPRSWRQARLRRKVGRQHLLRAAYEILEGQQPDVAEPIRNLPIALDSLMTHRSWSAQQINRLLRTARNEDHLEEAGPGQVRLSEAGFGEAARVTRNHRLWELYLIRYADIAPSHVDRDADLVEHVLDAEVVDQLESELQDRPSSLEVPPSPHFIDQRAEAQAIHRKA
;
A
#
# COMPACT_ATOMS: atom_id res chain seq x y z
N ILE A 1 21.75 15.08 26.70
CA ILE A 1 20.43 14.88 26.05
C ILE A 1 20.59 14.57 24.56
N ILE A 2 21.23 15.44 23.77
CA ILE A 2 21.38 15.29 22.31
C ILE A 2 21.96 13.92 21.87
N PRO A 3 23.05 13.39 22.47
CA PRO A 3 23.61 12.10 22.05
C PRO A 3 22.66 10.91 22.26
N ALA A 4 21.91 10.91 23.36
CA ALA A 4 20.94 9.86 23.67
C ALA A 4 19.76 9.89 22.70
N THR A 5 19.27 11.09 22.35
CA THR A 5 18.20 11.24 21.37
C THR A 5 18.66 10.86 19.96
N ALA A 6 19.90 11.18 19.58
CA ALA A 6 20.50 10.78 18.31
C ALA A 6 20.61 9.24 18.20
N ALA A 7 21.11 8.59 19.26
CA ALA A 7 21.26 7.13 19.34
C ALA A 7 19.93 6.38 19.16
N ARG A 8 18.83 6.95 19.67
CA ARG A 8 17.49 6.35 19.58
C ARG A 8 16.96 6.24 18.14
N PHE A 9 17.49 7.02 17.19
CA PHE A 9 17.11 6.89 15.79
C PHE A 9 17.68 5.64 15.10
N TRP A 10 18.67 5.00 15.71
CA TRP A 10 19.40 3.87 15.13
C TRP A 10 19.02 2.52 15.73
N THR A 11 18.57 2.49 16.99
CA THR A 11 18.29 1.23 17.70
C THR A 11 17.04 1.32 18.58
N HIS A 12 16.39 0.17 18.75
CA HIS A 12 15.28 -0.03 19.68
C HIS A 12 15.75 -0.52 21.06
N ASP A 13 17.00 -0.97 21.16
CA ASP A 13 17.55 -1.59 22.37
C ASP A 13 18.26 -0.59 23.27
N LEU A 14 17.97 -0.65 24.58
CA LEU A 14 18.59 0.21 25.60
C LEU A 14 20.12 0.10 25.64
N ARG A 15 20.66 -1.12 25.48
CA ARG A 15 22.11 -1.36 25.49
C ARG A 15 22.80 -0.72 24.29
N GLY A 16 22.23 -0.89 23.10
CA GLY A 16 22.71 -0.25 21.88
C GLY A 16 22.63 1.28 21.97
N MET A 17 21.54 1.80 22.54
CA MET A 17 21.32 3.24 22.69
C MET A 17 22.37 3.88 23.62
N LEU A 18 22.71 3.22 24.74
CA LEU A 18 23.76 3.67 25.66
C LEU A 18 25.12 3.72 24.98
N ALA A 19 25.50 2.64 24.27
CA ALA A 19 26.78 2.58 23.55
C ALA A 19 26.87 3.66 22.47
N LEU A 20 25.85 3.80 21.62
CA LEU A 20 25.84 4.84 20.59
C LEU A 20 25.87 6.25 21.19
N SER A 21 25.14 6.49 22.27
CA SER A 21 25.12 7.80 22.94
C SER A 21 26.50 8.17 23.48
N ALA A 22 27.23 7.19 24.04
CA ALA A 22 28.59 7.40 24.51
C ALA A 22 29.54 7.72 23.35
N VAL A 23 29.45 6.98 22.25
CA VAL A 23 30.26 7.23 21.04
C VAL A 23 29.95 8.59 20.43
N ILE A 24 28.68 8.95 20.27
CA ILE A 24 28.26 10.25 19.71
C ILE A 24 28.69 11.40 20.62
N GLY A 25 28.52 11.26 21.94
CA GLY A 25 28.97 12.26 22.91
C GLY A 25 30.48 12.45 22.88
N GLY A 26 31.24 11.35 22.88
CA GLY A 26 32.70 11.37 22.79
C GLY A 26 33.20 11.98 21.48
N ALA A 27 32.63 11.58 20.35
CA ALA A 27 32.95 12.14 19.03
C ALA A 27 32.64 13.64 18.96
N SER A 28 31.50 14.08 19.49
CA SER A 28 31.12 15.50 19.51
C SER A 28 32.09 16.34 20.33
N GLY A 29 32.53 15.82 21.49
CA GLY A 29 33.52 16.49 22.33
C GLY A 29 34.91 16.54 21.67
N TRP A 30 35.36 15.43 21.08
CA TRP A 30 36.65 15.38 20.39
C TRP A 30 36.69 16.28 19.15
N ILE A 31 35.69 16.21 18.28
CA ILE A 31 35.58 17.06 17.08
C ILE A 31 35.41 18.52 17.49
N GLY A 32 34.50 18.82 18.43
CA GLY A 32 34.22 20.19 18.85
C GLY A 32 35.41 20.88 19.52
N SER A 33 36.16 20.16 20.37
CA SER A 33 37.39 20.68 20.97
C SER A 33 38.51 20.88 19.96
N SER A 34 38.72 19.91 19.06
CA SER A 34 39.73 20.00 17.99
C SER A 34 39.44 21.16 17.03
N LEU A 35 38.17 21.35 16.65
CA LEU A 35 37.77 22.43 15.76
C LEU A 35 37.89 23.80 16.43
N SER A 36 37.53 23.91 17.71
CA SER A 36 37.70 25.14 18.47
C SER A 36 39.17 25.53 18.68
N ALA A 37 40.08 24.57 18.73
CA ALA A 37 41.52 24.85 18.82
C ALA A 37 42.10 25.40 17.51
N LEU A 38 41.44 25.15 16.37
CA LEU A 38 41.85 25.64 15.05
C LEU A 38 41.24 27.01 14.71
N PHE A 39 40.11 27.35 15.32
CA PHE A 39 39.41 28.64 15.14
C PHE A 39 39.34 29.37 16.49
N ALA A 40 40.38 30.13 16.81
CA ALA A 40 40.64 30.74 18.12
C ALA A 40 39.55 31.70 18.64
N ASP A 41 38.62 32.14 17.78
CA ASP A 41 37.61 33.15 18.11
C ASP A 41 36.28 32.59 18.62
N PHE A 42 36.09 31.25 18.65
CA PHE A 42 34.82 30.65 19.06
C PHE A 42 34.85 30.00 20.46
N PRO A 43 33.81 30.19 21.30
CA PRO A 43 33.68 29.47 22.56
C PRO A 43 33.57 27.94 22.33
N THR A 44 34.50 27.17 22.91
CA THR A 44 34.58 25.70 22.83
C THR A 44 33.24 25.01 23.08
N GLY A 45 32.50 25.45 24.11
CA GLY A 45 31.19 24.90 24.44
C GLY A 45 30.16 25.05 23.32
N ALA A 46 30.16 26.19 22.62
CA ALA A 46 29.22 26.45 21.52
C ALA A 46 29.52 25.55 20.30
N VAL A 47 30.80 25.35 20.00
CA VAL A 47 31.24 24.48 18.90
C VAL A 47 30.85 23.01 19.17
N ILE A 48 31.03 22.53 20.40
CA ILE A 48 30.64 21.15 20.78
C ILE A 48 29.13 20.96 20.62
N VAL A 49 28.31 21.92 21.04
CA VAL A 49 26.84 21.84 20.88
C VAL A 49 26.44 21.84 19.40
N LEU A 50 27.09 22.65 18.56
CA LEU A 50 26.82 22.68 17.12
C LEU A 50 27.15 21.35 16.44
N VAL A 51 28.30 20.76 16.77
CA VAL A 51 28.70 19.43 16.27
C VAL A 51 27.70 18.36 16.72
N ALA A 52 27.32 18.36 18.00
CA ALA A 52 26.33 17.43 18.53
C ALA A 52 24.97 17.60 17.83
N ALA A 53 24.54 18.84 17.56
CA ALA A 53 23.31 19.14 16.84
C ALA A 53 23.37 18.66 15.38
N ALA A 54 24.51 18.81 14.70
CA ALA A 54 24.71 18.29 13.34
C ALA A 54 24.62 16.76 13.30
N ILE A 55 25.29 16.06 14.22
CA ILE A 55 25.22 14.59 14.33
C ILE A 55 23.79 14.13 14.65
N PHE A 56 23.09 14.89 15.50
CA PHE A 56 21.68 14.65 15.78
C PHE A 56 20.79 14.81 14.55
N LEU A 57 20.96 15.88 13.76
CA LEU A 57 20.19 16.09 12.53
C LEU A 57 20.41 14.96 11.52
N VAL A 58 21.67 14.54 11.32
CA VAL A 58 22.00 13.39 10.46
C VAL A 58 21.33 12.12 10.98
N SER A 59 21.39 11.87 12.30
CA SER A 59 20.76 10.70 12.91
C SER A 59 19.24 10.73 12.78
N MET A 60 18.60 11.89 12.97
CA MET A 60 17.16 12.08 12.80
C MET A 60 16.72 11.84 11.35
N LEU A 61 17.51 12.29 10.38
CA LEU A 61 17.12 12.19 8.98
C LEU A 61 17.30 10.77 8.45
N PHE A 62 18.43 10.13 8.78
CA PHE A 62 18.87 8.87 8.18
C PHE A 62 18.79 7.63 9.08
N GLY A 63 18.44 7.78 10.37
CA GLY A 63 18.42 6.65 11.30
C GLY A 63 17.46 5.53 10.85
N PRO A 64 17.91 4.27 10.78
CA PRO A 64 17.12 3.17 10.21
C PRO A 64 15.89 2.78 11.03
N ALA A 65 15.91 3.02 12.34
CA ALA A 65 14.83 2.64 13.25
C ALA A 65 13.70 3.68 13.28
N ARG A 66 14.06 4.97 13.38
CA ARG A 66 13.07 6.06 13.55
C ARG A 66 13.31 7.28 12.67
N GLY A 67 14.23 7.19 11.72
CA GLY A 67 14.58 8.30 10.85
C GLY A 67 13.45 8.68 9.91
N VAL A 68 13.41 9.97 9.56
CA VAL A 68 12.33 10.53 8.73
C VAL A 68 12.38 9.99 7.30
N VAL A 69 13.58 9.83 6.72
CA VAL A 69 13.74 9.37 5.33
C VAL A 69 13.34 7.91 5.16
N PRO A 70 13.82 6.94 5.95
CA PRO A 70 13.39 5.54 5.83
C PRO A 70 11.88 5.39 6.03
N ARG A 71 11.30 6.11 6.99
CA ARG A 71 9.86 6.09 7.25
C ARG A 71 9.07 6.63 6.05
N SER A 72 9.46 7.79 5.54
CA SER A 72 8.81 8.41 4.38
C SER A 72 8.93 7.54 3.13
N TRP A 73 10.08 6.90 2.92
CA TRP A 73 10.30 6.02 1.78
C TRP A 73 9.45 4.74 1.85
N ARG A 74 9.37 4.10 3.02
CA ARG A 74 8.47 2.95 3.26
C ARG A 74 7.01 3.34 3.01
N GLN A 75 6.57 4.47 3.55
CA GLN A 75 5.21 4.96 3.35
C GLN A 75 4.93 5.29 1.88
N ALA A 76 5.88 5.90 1.17
CA ALA A 76 5.75 6.18 -0.25
C ALA A 76 5.67 4.90 -1.09
N ARG A 77 6.46 3.87 -0.75
CA ARG A 77 6.42 2.55 -1.42
C ARG A 77 5.07 1.87 -1.20
N LEU A 78 4.56 1.88 0.04
CA LEU A 78 3.24 1.33 0.35
C LEU A 78 2.13 2.06 -0.41
N ARG A 79 2.14 3.40 -0.40
CA ARG A 79 1.17 4.21 -1.15
C ARG A 79 1.19 3.91 -2.65
N ARG A 80 2.37 3.63 -3.23
CA ARG A 80 2.48 3.22 -4.64
C ARG A 80 1.90 1.82 -4.87
N LYS A 81 2.23 0.83 -4.03
CA LYS A 81 1.66 -0.54 -4.10
C LYS A 81 0.13 -0.49 -4.05
N VAL A 82 -0.41 0.18 -3.03
CA VAL A 82 -1.87 0.31 -2.81
C VAL A 82 -2.55 1.07 -3.95
N GLY A 83 -1.97 2.20 -4.38
CA GLY A 83 -2.53 2.98 -5.49
C GLY A 83 -2.59 2.18 -6.80
N ARG A 84 -1.58 1.35 -7.07
CA ARG A 84 -1.56 0.44 -8.22
C ARG A 84 -2.62 -0.64 -8.10
N GLN A 85 -2.73 -1.30 -6.96
CA GLN A 85 -3.77 -2.31 -6.72
C GLN A 85 -5.18 -1.74 -6.93
N HIS A 86 -5.45 -0.52 -6.45
CA HIS A 86 -6.72 0.14 -6.70
C HIS A 86 -6.96 0.48 -8.17
N LEU A 87 -5.93 0.91 -8.91
CA LEU A 87 -6.04 1.18 -10.34
C LEU A 87 -6.39 -0.10 -11.12
N LEU A 88 -5.66 -1.18 -10.88
CA LEU A 88 -5.87 -2.46 -11.57
C LEU A 88 -7.23 -3.05 -11.26
N ARG A 89 -7.65 -3.02 -9.98
CA ARG A 89 -8.99 -3.44 -9.59
C ARG A 89 -10.07 -2.61 -10.27
N ALA A 90 -9.96 -1.28 -10.28
CA ALA A 90 -10.94 -0.43 -10.94
C ALA A 90 -11.02 -0.72 -12.46
N ALA A 91 -9.89 -0.96 -13.11
CA ALA A 91 -9.87 -1.35 -14.52
C ALA A 91 -10.62 -2.68 -14.75
N TYR A 92 -10.38 -3.69 -13.90
CA TYR A 92 -11.08 -4.97 -13.97
C TYR A 92 -12.58 -4.85 -13.72
N GLU A 93 -12.98 -4.09 -12.69
CA GLU A 93 -14.40 -3.85 -12.36
C GLU A 93 -15.14 -3.11 -13.48
N ILE A 94 -14.48 -2.17 -14.18
CA ILE A 94 -15.05 -1.52 -15.36
C ILE A 94 -15.23 -2.52 -16.51
N LEU A 95 -14.25 -3.39 -16.77
CA LEU A 95 -14.36 -4.42 -17.81
C LEU A 95 -15.50 -5.41 -17.53
N GLU A 96 -15.64 -5.81 -16.27
CA GLU A 96 -16.75 -6.65 -15.82
C GLU A 96 -18.10 -5.94 -16.01
N GLY A 97 -18.21 -4.67 -15.60
CA GLY A 97 -19.45 -3.90 -15.73
C GLY A 97 -19.88 -3.64 -17.17
N GLN A 98 -18.96 -3.67 -18.13
CA GLN A 98 -19.26 -3.52 -19.56
C GLN A 98 -19.72 -4.82 -20.24
N GLN A 99 -19.56 -5.97 -19.58
CA GLN A 99 -19.85 -7.29 -20.13
C GLN A 99 -21.03 -7.92 -19.36
N PRO A 100 -22.26 -7.89 -19.91
CA PRO A 100 -23.46 -8.28 -19.18
C PRO A 100 -23.57 -9.79 -18.92
N ASP A 101 -22.87 -10.61 -19.70
CA ASP A 101 -22.87 -12.06 -19.53
C ASP A 101 -21.80 -12.49 -18.51
N VAL A 102 -22.27 -12.93 -17.35
CA VAL A 102 -21.42 -13.37 -16.23
C VAL A 102 -20.89 -14.79 -16.47
N ALA A 103 -21.44 -15.54 -17.44
CA ALA A 103 -20.98 -16.89 -17.72
C ALA A 103 -19.77 -16.94 -18.66
N GLU A 104 -19.51 -15.86 -19.41
CA GLU A 104 -18.34 -15.77 -20.29
C GLU A 104 -17.10 -15.22 -19.56
N PRO A 105 -15.89 -15.68 -19.91
CA PRO A 105 -14.66 -15.10 -19.38
C PRO A 105 -14.53 -13.63 -19.80
N ILE A 106 -14.14 -12.78 -18.84
CA ILE A 106 -13.99 -11.34 -19.06
C ILE A 106 -12.94 -11.09 -20.13
N ARG A 107 -13.31 -10.32 -21.16
CA ARG A 107 -12.41 -9.93 -22.24
C ARG A 107 -11.69 -8.63 -21.89
N ASN A 108 -10.40 -8.57 -22.21
CA ASN A 108 -9.56 -7.39 -22.02
C ASN A 108 -9.77 -6.36 -23.14
N LEU A 109 -10.83 -5.55 -23.01
CA LEU A 109 -11.22 -4.52 -23.97
C LEU A 109 -10.58 -3.15 -23.65
N PRO A 110 -10.53 -2.21 -24.61
CA PRO A 110 -10.13 -0.83 -24.33
C PRO A 110 -11.06 -0.13 -23.32
N ILE A 111 -10.47 0.54 -22.34
CA ILE A 111 -11.15 1.28 -21.27
C ILE A 111 -10.92 2.79 -21.48
N ALA A 112 -12.00 3.57 -21.45
CA ALA A 112 -11.91 5.02 -21.49
C ALA A 112 -11.32 5.58 -20.19
N LEU A 113 -10.38 6.53 -20.29
CA LEU A 113 -9.75 7.16 -19.12
C LEU A 113 -10.77 7.84 -18.20
N ASP A 114 -11.82 8.43 -18.76
CA ASP A 114 -12.89 9.08 -17.99
C ASP A 114 -13.62 8.08 -17.08
N SER A 115 -13.83 6.84 -17.54
CA SER A 115 -14.45 5.78 -16.73
C SER A 115 -13.60 5.44 -15.50
N LEU A 116 -12.26 5.41 -15.64
CA LEU A 116 -11.35 5.20 -14.51
C LEU A 116 -11.41 6.37 -13.51
N MET A 117 -11.55 7.61 -14.01
CA MET A 117 -11.66 8.81 -13.17
C MET A 117 -12.99 8.88 -12.40
N THR A 118 -14.09 8.38 -12.96
CA THR A 118 -15.40 8.37 -12.29
C THR A 118 -15.53 7.21 -11.30
N HIS A 119 -14.92 6.06 -11.59
CA HIS A 119 -15.04 4.85 -10.76
C HIS A 119 -14.40 5.01 -9.36
N ARG A 120 -13.44 5.93 -9.20
CA ARG A 120 -12.79 6.23 -7.92
C ARG A 120 -12.54 7.72 -7.78
N SER A 121 -12.63 8.25 -6.56
CA SER A 121 -12.44 9.66 -6.23
C SER A 121 -10.96 10.12 -6.29
N TRP A 122 -10.25 9.85 -7.39
CA TRP A 122 -8.88 10.30 -7.60
C TRP A 122 -8.82 11.73 -8.11
N SER A 123 -7.82 12.50 -7.66
CA SER A 123 -7.49 13.75 -8.33
C SER A 123 -6.82 13.50 -9.69
N ALA A 124 -6.92 14.46 -10.61
CA ALA A 124 -6.29 14.37 -11.93
C ALA A 124 -4.77 14.10 -11.85
N GLN A 125 -4.10 14.67 -10.84
CA GLN A 125 -2.66 14.46 -10.63
C GLN A 125 -2.36 13.03 -10.14
N GLN A 126 -3.21 12.50 -9.25
CA GLN A 126 -3.05 11.15 -8.71
C GLN A 126 -3.24 10.10 -9.81
N ILE A 127 -4.32 10.20 -10.60
CA ILE A 127 -4.58 9.21 -11.65
C ILE A 127 -3.49 9.26 -12.74
N ASN A 128 -3.05 10.44 -13.18
CA ASN A 128 -1.98 10.56 -14.16
C ASN A 128 -0.66 9.94 -13.67
N ARG A 129 -0.34 10.11 -12.38
CA ARG A 129 0.82 9.46 -11.78
C ARG A 129 0.68 7.94 -11.75
N LEU A 130 -0.51 7.43 -11.41
CA LEU A 130 -0.80 6.00 -11.37
C LEU A 130 -0.74 5.37 -12.76
N LEU A 131 -1.38 5.99 -13.75
CA LEU A 131 -1.36 5.55 -15.15
C LEU A 131 0.08 5.49 -15.69
N ARG A 132 0.89 6.52 -15.45
CA ARG A 132 2.30 6.54 -15.85
C ARG A 132 3.10 5.42 -15.18
N THR A 133 2.85 5.19 -13.89
CA THR A 133 3.56 4.13 -13.14
C THR A 133 3.14 2.75 -13.64
N ALA A 134 1.85 2.50 -13.83
CA ALA A 134 1.33 1.23 -14.32
C ALA A 134 1.78 0.92 -15.75
N ARG A 135 1.90 1.94 -16.62
CA ARG A 135 2.50 1.76 -17.96
C ARG A 135 3.98 1.41 -17.88
N ASN A 136 4.74 2.09 -17.02
CA ASN A 136 6.17 1.80 -16.82
C ASN A 136 6.42 0.41 -16.20
N GLU A 137 5.44 -0.13 -15.47
CA GLU A 137 5.48 -1.46 -14.86
C GLU A 137 4.82 -2.53 -15.75
N ASP A 138 4.53 -2.22 -17.02
CA ASP A 138 3.94 -3.14 -18.00
C ASP A 138 2.59 -3.74 -17.56
N HIS A 139 1.75 -2.95 -16.89
CA HIS A 139 0.37 -3.33 -16.57
C HIS A 139 -0.68 -2.68 -17.47
N LEU A 140 -0.33 -1.59 -18.17
CA LEU A 140 -1.25 -0.87 -19.05
C LEU A 140 -0.58 -0.56 -20.39
N GLU A 141 -1.34 -0.72 -21.46
CA GLU A 141 -0.99 -0.39 -22.84
C GLU A 141 -1.90 0.73 -23.37
N GLU A 142 -1.42 1.46 -24.37
CA GLU A 142 -2.26 2.40 -25.12
C GLU A 142 -3.14 1.64 -26.12
N ALA A 143 -4.44 1.90 -26.10
CA ALA A 143 -5.41 1.29 -27.00
C ALA A 143 -5.99 2.28 -28.03
N GLY A 144 -5.74 3.58 -27.84
CA GLY A 144 -6.22 4.66 -28.69
C GLY A 144 -6.24 6.00 -27.97
N PRO A 145 -6.66 7.09 -28.63
CA PRO A 145 -6.78 8.40 -28.00
C PRO A 145 -7.71 8.36 -26.79
N GLY A 146 -7.19 8.65 -25.60
CA GLY A 146 -7.97 8.64 -24.35
C GLY A 146 -8.40 7.26 -23.86
N GLN A 147 -7.83 6.18 -24.41
CA GLN A 147 -8.15 4.81 -24.05
C GLN A 147 -6.90 4.02 -23.65
N VAL A 148 -7.06 3.20 -22.62
CA VAL A 148 -6.03 2.30 -22.11
C VAL A 148 -6.57 0.88 -22.09
N ARG A 149 -5.68 -0.10 -22.23
CA ARG A 149 -6.01 -1.52 -22.08
C ARG A 149 -5.05 -2.11 -21.06
N LEU A 150 -5.46 -3.13 -20.32
CA LEU A 150 -4.52 -3.88 -19.49
C LEU A 150 -3.55 -4.62 -20.43
N SER A 151 -2.26 -4.69 -20.11
CA SER A 151 -1.40 -5.66 -20.78
C SER A 151 -1.84 -7.09 -20.41
N GLU A 152 -1.28 -8.12 -21.03
CA GLU A 152 -1.55 -9.51 -20.62
C GLU A 152 -1.21 -9.75 -19.13
N ALA A 153 0.00 -9.32 -18.71
CA ALA A 153 0.44 -9.39 -17.32
C ALA A 153 -0.42 -8.52 -16.40
N GLY A 154 -0.77 -7.31 -16.84
CA GLY A 154 -1.63 -6.40 -16.09
C GLY A 154 -3.05 -6.93 -15.90
N PHE A 155 -3.58 -7.65 -16.89
CA PHE A 155 -4.90 -8.27 -16.82
C PHE A 155 -4.92 -9.41 -15.80
N GLY A 156 -3.91 -10.29 -15.83
CA GLY A 156 -3.77 -11.34 -14.82
C GLY A 156 -3.61 -10.78 -13.41
N GLU A 157 -2.79 -9.75 -13.22
CA GLU A 157 -2.63 -9.10 -11.91
C GLU A 157 -3.91 -8.38 -11.46
N ALA A 158 -4.63 -7.73 -12.37
CA ALA A 158 -5.90 -7.09 -12.06
C ALA A 158 -6.97 -8.11 -11.62
N ALA A 159 -7.04 -9.26 -12.30
CA ALA A 159 -7.92 -10.37 -11.91
C ALA A 159 -7.55 -10.88 -10.51
N ARG A 160 -6.27 -11.13 -10.26
CA ARG A 160 -5.75 -11.61 -8.96
C ARG A 160 -6.04 -10.64 -7.81
N VAL A 161 -5.77 -9.35 -8.00
CA VAL A 161 -6.03 -8.32 -6.98
C VAL A 161 -7.53 -8.19 -6.70
N THR A 162 -8.37 -8.23 -7.75
CA THR A 162 -9.83 -8.16 -7.60
C THR A 162 -10.38 -9.38 -6.88
N ARG A 163 -9.91 -10.58 -7.23
CA ARG A 163 -10.23 -11.84 -6.57
C ARG A 163 -9.93 -11.81 -5.08
N ASN A 164 -8.68 -11.49 -4.72
CA ASN A 164 -8.26 -11.44 -3.32
C ASN A 164 -9.11 -10.45 -2.52
N HIS A 165 -9.46 -9.31 -3.14
CA HIS A 165 -10.33 -8.35 -2.49
C HIS A 165 -11.75 -8.88 -2.26
N ARG A 166 -12.36 -9.53 -3.26
CA ARG A 166 -13.73 -10.07 -3.13
C ARG A 166 -13.80 -11.22 -2.13
N LEU A 167 -12.78 -12.07 -2.09
CA LEU A 167 -12.67 -13.10 -1.06
C LEU A 167 -12.64 -12.48 0.34
N TRP A 168 -11.92 -11.37 0.51
CA TRP A 168 -11.91 -10.63 1.77
C TRP A 168 -13.27 -10.01 2.11
N GLU A 169 -13.97 -9.41 1.14
CA GLU A 169 -15.34 -8.91 1.35
C GLU A 169 -16.30 -10.03 1.77
N LEU A 170 -16.25 -11.18 1.08
CA LEU A 170 -17.07 -12.36 1.39
C LEU A 170 -16.76 -12.91 2.79
N TYR A 171 -15.47 -12.99 3.15
CA TYR A 171 -15.04 -13.38 4.48
C TYR A 171 -15.61 -12.43 5.54
N LEU A 172 -15.46 -11.12 5.36
CA LEU A 172 -15.97 -10.13 6.30
C LEU A 172 -17.49 -10.17 6.44
N ILE A 173 -18.23 -10.37 5.35
CA ILE A 173 -19.69 -10.47 5.38
C ILE A 173 -20.12 -11.74 6.14
N ARG A 174 -19.45 -12.87 5.89
CA ARG A 174 -19.85 -14.18 6.41
C ARG A 174 -19.39 -14.44 7.84
N TYR A 175 -18.25 -13.87 8.23
CA TYR A 175 -17.61 -14.05 9.54
C TYR A 175 -17.59 -12.75 10.36
N ALA A 176 -18.47 -11.79 10.05
CA ALA A 176 -18.60 -10.51 10.73
C ALA A 176 -18.75 -10.65 12.26
N ASP A 177 -19.41 -11.72 12.73
CA ASP A 177 -19.63 -12.01 14.15
C ASP A 177 -18.35 -12.39 14.92
N ILE A 178 -17.23 -12.63 14.22
CA ILE A 178 -15.92 -13.00 14.80
C ILE A 178 -14.93 -11.82 14.72
N ALA A 179 -15.32 -10.70 14.10
CA ALA A 179 -14.39 -9.71 13.55
C ALA A 179 -13.83 -8.59 14.46
N PRO A 180 -14.36 -8.24 15.67
CA PRO A 180 -13.81 -7.09 16.39
C PRO A 180 -12.36 -7.25 16.86
N SER A 181 -11.87 -8.48 17.06
CA SER A 181 -10.55 -8.76 17.64
C SER A 181 -9.46 -9.13 16.61
N HIS A 182 -9.78 -9.28 15.33
CA HIS A 182 -8.83 -9.72 14.28
C HIS A 182 -8.62 -8.69 13.15
N VAL A 183 -9.38 -7.59 13.14
CA VAL A 183 -9.28 -6.52 12.11
C VAL A 183 -8.46 -5.31 12.61
N ASP A 184 -7.75 -5.45 13.73
CA ASP A 184 -7.00 -4.33 14.31
C ASP A 184 -5.64 -4.11 13.63
N ARG A 185 -5.66 -3.14 12.70
CA ARG A 185 -4.59 -2.16 12.37
C ARG A 185 -3.47 -2.46 11.39
N ASP A 186 -3.28 -3.66 10.84
CA ASP A 186 -2.32 -3.84 9.75
C ASP A 186 -2.96 -4.48 8.51
N ALA A 187 -3.06 -3.71 7.42
CA ALA A 187 -3.43 -4.24 6.11
C ALA A 187 -2.43 -5.32 5.61
N ASP A 188 -1.20 -5.36 6.16
CA ASP A 188 -0.19 -6.39 5.90
C ASP A 188 -0.50 -7.71 6.67
N LEU A 189 -1.33 -7.70 7.72
CA LEU A 189 -1.82 -8.91 8.40
C LEU A 189 -2.94 -9.61 7.62
N VAL A 190 -3.63 -8.90 6.72
CA VAL A 190 -4.73 -9.47 5.91
C VAL A 190 -4.24 -10.56 4.95
N GLU A 191 -3.02 -10.42 4.40
CA GLU A 191 -2.38 -11.46 3.58
C GLU A 191 -2.03 -12.73 4.39
N HIS A 192 -1.98 -12.66 5.73
CA HIS A 192 -1.72 -13.80 6.64
C HIS A 192 -3.00 -14.33 7.33
N VAL A 193 -4.05 -13.52 7.47
CA VAL A 193 -5.35 -13.97 8.01
C VAL A 193 -6.12 -14.79 6.97
N LEU A 194 -5.89 -14.50 5.68
CA LEU A 194 -6.29 -15.37 4.57
C LEU A 194 -5.14 -16.34 4.23
N ASP A 195 -4.71 -17.14 5.21
CA ASP A 195 -3.82 -18.27 4.94
C ASP A 195 -4.43 -19.19 3.86
N ALA A 196 -3.58 -19.89 3.10
CA ALA A 196 -4.00 -20.72 1.97
C ALA A 196 -5.18 -21.66 2.30
N GLU A 197 -5.26 -22.12 3.55
CA GLU A 197 -6.35 -22.96 4.06
C GLU A 197 -7.71 -22.26 4.11
N VAL A 198 -7.79 -20.99 4.53
CA VAL A 198 -9.05 -20.22 4.58
C VAL A 198 -9.51 -19.88 3.16
N VAL A 199 -8.55 -19.60 2.28
CA VAL A 199 -8.79 -19.38 0.85
C VAL A 199 -9.34 -20.65 0.21
N ASP A 200 -8.71 -21.81 0.45
CA ASP A 200 -9.18 -23.11 -0.04
C ASP A 200 -10.58 -23.46 0.49
N GLN A 201 -10.87 -23.17 1.77
CA GLN A 201 -12.20 -23.38 2.35
C GLN A 201 -13.25 -22.49 1.66
N LEU A 202 -13.00 -21.19 1.53
CA LEU A 202 -13.91 -20.25 0.84
C LEU A 202 -14.13 -20.66 -0.62
N GLU A 203 -13.07 -21.07 -1.31
CA GLU A 203 -13.14 -21.55 -2.70
C GLU A 203 -13.95 -22.84 -2.82
N SER A 204 -13.75 -23.81 -1.91
CA SER A 204 -14.51 -25.06 -1.88
C SER A 204 -16.00 -24.84 -1.63
N GLU A 205 -16.35 -23.89 -0.76
CA GLU A 205 -17.75 -23.51 -0.51
C GLU A 205 -18.38 -22.76 -1.70
N LEU A 206 -17.56 -22.10 -2.53
CA LEU A 206 -18.01 -21.47 -3.77
C LEU A 206 -18.20 -22.46 -4.93
N GLN A 207 -17.63 -23.67 -4.87
CA GLN A 207 -17.76 -24.67 -5.95
C GLN A 207 -19.20 -25.20 -6.14
N ASP A 208 -20.07 -25.09 -5.13
CA ASP A 208 -21.50 -25.44 -5.24
C ASP A 208 -22.32 -24.40 -6.02
N ARG A 209 -21.71 -23.28 -6.42
CA ARG A 209 -22.29 -22.33 -7.38
C ARG A 209 -21.67 -22.59 -8.76
N PRO A 210 -22.46 -22.53 -9.85
CA PRO A 210 -21.89 -22.63 -11.18
C PRO A 210 -21.05 -21.38 -11.45
N SER A 211 -19.76 -21.40 -11.13
CA SER A 211 -18.84 -20.36 -11.56
C SER A 211 -17.54 -20.98 -12.02
N SER A 212 -17.45 -21.22 -13.32
CA SER A 212 -16.22 -21.34 -14.11
C SER A 212 -15.40 -20.03 -14.14
N LEU A 213 -15.57 -19.16 -13.13
CA LEU A 213 -15.02 -17.81 -13.10
C LEU A 213 -13.81 -17.78 -12.18
N GLU A 214 -12.67 -17.38 -12.72
CA GLU A 214 -11.40 -17.23 -12.01
C GLU A 214 -11.46 -16.19 -10.88
N VAL A 215 -12.42 -15.26 -10.97
CA VAL A 215 -12.70 -14.19 -9.99
C VAL A 215 -14.17 -14.30 -9.53
N PRO A 216 -14.45 -14.43 -8.21
CA PRO A 216 -15.82 -14.46 -7.69
C PRO A 216 -16.60 -13.21 -8.09
N PRO A 217 -17.93 -13.27 -8.32
CA PRO A 217 -18.72 -12.08 -8.61
C PRO A 217 -18.71 -11.10 -7.44
N SER A 218 -18.82 -9.79 -7.72
CA SER A 218 -18.87 -8.79 -6.66
C SER A 218 -20.11 -8.98 -5.77
N PRO A 219 -19.96 -9.03 -4.42
CA PRO A 219 -21.08 -9.22 -3.49
C PRO A 219 -22.18 -8.17 -3.65
N HIS A 220 -21.83 -6.94 -4.00
CA HIS A 220 -22.78 -5.85 -4.18
C HIS A 220 -23.75 -6.05 -5.37
N PHE A 221 -23.33 -6.80 -6.40
CA PHE A 221 -24.23 -7.15 -7.50
C PHE A 221 -25.21 -8.28 -7.15
N ILE A 222 -24.87 -9.13 -6.17
CA ILE A 222 -25.73 -10.24 -5.74
C ILE A 222 -26.99 -9.67 -5.06
N ASP A 223 -26.84 -8.69 -4.17
CA ASP A 223 -27.98 -8.04 -3.51
C ASP A 223 -28.86 -7.27 -4.50
N GLN A 224 -28.26 -6.50 -5.42
CA GLN A 224 -29.03 -5.73 -6.41
C GLN A 224 -29.83 -6.62 -7.38
N ARG A 225 -29.31 -7.79 -7.77
CA ARG A 225 -30.03 -8.74 -8.62
C ARG A 225 -31.12 -9.50 -7.85
N ALA A 226 -30.87 -9.87 -6.60
CA ALA A 226 -31.88 -10.49 -5.75
C ALA A 226 -33.07 -9.54 -5.52
N GLU A 227 -32.81 -8.25 -5.30
CA GLU A 227 -33.83 -7.20 -5.21
C GLU A 227 -34.58 -7.01 -6.54
N ALA A 228 -33.87 -6.91 -7.68
CA ALA A 228 -34.51 -6.74 -8.98
C ALA A 228 -35.40 -7.94 -9.37
N GLN A 229 -34.99 -9.17 -9.07
CA GLN A 229 -35.79 -10.38 -9.29
C GLN A 229 -36.99 -10.49 -8.35
N ALA A 230 -36.85 -10.04 -7.10
CA ALA A 230 -37.96 -9.97 -6.14
C ALA A 230 -39.02 -8.93 -6.53
N ILE A 231 -38.60 -7.82 -7.15
CA ILE A 231 -39.51 -6.81 -7.70
C ILE A 231 -40.25 -7.35 -8.92
N HIS A 232 -39.56 -8.06 -9.82
CA HIS A 232 -40.18 -8.61 -11.03
C HIS A 232 -41.15 -9.78 -10.76
N ARG A 233 -40.98 -10.53 -9.67
CA ARG A 233 -41.92 -11.59 -9.24
C ARG A 233 -43.18 -11.07 -8.53
N LYS A 234 -43.22 -9.79 -8.17
CA LYS A 234 -44.37 -9.14 -7.51
C LYS A 234 -45.22 -8.29 -8.45
N ALA A 235 -44.87 -8.24 -9.74
CA ALA A 235 -45.64 -7.62 -10.82
C ALA A 235 -46.28 -8.70 -11.69
#